data_AF-A0A7J3DPD5-F1
#
_entry.id   AF-A0A7J3DPD5-F1
#
_cell.length_a   1.000
_cell.length_b   1.000
_cell.length_c   1.000
_cell.angle_alpha   90.00
_cell.angle_beta   90.00
_cell.angle_gamma   90.00
#
_symmetry.space_group_name_H-M   'P 1'
#
loop_
_entity.id
_entity.type
_entity.pdbx_description
1 polymer ?
#
loop_
_entity_poly.entity_id
_entity_poly.type
_entity_poly.pdbx_seq_one_letter_code
_entity_poly.pdbx_strand_id
1 'polypeptide(L)'
;MKPKLLFLAPQNPYPPIDGGKIGIYYPVKYLKNFFEVYFITPIKKIDSSVEKALNHFQELGVNYFPVTKDTDDKILDLIKNLFKEIPFKWDKYYSNDIMRLCEELISRENIRYIFTSSPHMALYSIKLKEKYPQLRIFLREHNIEFSLVEQFVKFTSNPIYKLIGLWQLKKSKRMEIKYWESFDKIFFISDYDYKMAKKLRPDLENKFHILYDGFE
;
A
#
# COMPACT_ATOMS: atom_id res chain seq x y z
N MET A 1 -13.44 24.26 4.83
CA MET A 1 -12.11 23.70 4.51
C MET A 1 -12.24 22.20 4.33
N LYS A 2 -11.51 21.60 3.38
CA LYS A 2 -11.49 20.15 3.20
C LYS A 2 -10.72 19.48 4.36
N PRO A 3 -11.15 18.31 4.85
CA PRO A 3 -10.32 17.50 5.74
C PRO A 3 -9.01 17.09 5.06
N LYS A 4 -7.96 16.81 5.84
CA LYS A 4 -6.65 16.43 5.34
C LYS A 4 -6.44 14.92 5.34
N LEU A 5 -5.86 14.40 4.26
CA LEU A 5 -5.64 12.98 4.04
C LEU A 5 -4.17 12.70 3.71
N LEU A 6 -3.55 11.78 4.43
CA LEU A 6 -2.28 11.18 4.03
C LEU A 6 -2.58 9.98 3.12
N PHE A 7 -2.19 10.06 1.86
CA PHE A 7 -2.29 8.94 0.93
C PHE A 7 -0.90 8.28 0.82
N LEU A 8 -0.80 6.99 1.14
CA LEU A 8 0.41 6.19 0.95
C LEU A 8 0.21 5.19 -0.21
N ALA A 9 1.14 5.13 -1.16
CA ALA A 9 1.11 4.13 -2.23
C ALA A 9 2.52 3.59 -2.55
N PRO A 10 2.64 2.37 -3.13
CA PRO A 10 3.91 1.68 -3.28
C PRO A 10 4.74 2.17 -4.47
N GLN A 11 4.21 3.05 -5.32
CA GLN A 11 4.91 3.54 -6.51
C GLN A 11 4.35 4.87 -7.01
N ASN A 12 5.17 5.64 -7.72
CA ASN A 12 4.74 6.79 -8.50
C ASN A 12 3.76 6.34 -9.62
N PRO A 13 2.51 6.83 -9.62
CA PRO A 13 1.49 6.33 -10.52
C PRO A 13 1.35 7.16 -11.82
N TYR A 14 2.22 8.15 -12.03
CA TYR A 14 2.18 8.99 -13.24
C TYR A 14 3.37 8.69 -14.18
N PRO A 15 3.14 8.57 -15.51
CA PRO A 15 1.83 8.51 -16.16
C PRO A 15 1.08 7.19 -15.86
N PRO A 16 -0.27 7.20 -15.83
CA PRO A 16 -1.09 6.03 -15.49
C PRO A 16 -1.24 5.06 -16.68
N ILE A 17 -0.15 4.40 -17.05
CA ILE A 17 -0.05 3.56 -18.27
C ILE A 17 -0.30 2.07 -18.04
N ASP A 18 -0.48 1.63 -16.80
CA ASP A 18 -0.74 0.24 -16.43
C ASP A 18 -1.75 0.17 -15.28
N GLY A 19 -2.34 -1.02 -15.07
CA GLY A 19 -3.40 -1.21 -14.07
C GLY A 19 -2.96 -0.86 -12.64
N GLY A 20 -1.72 -1.15 -12.26
CA GLY A 20 -1.21 -0.83 -10.93
C GLY A 20 -1.04 0.68 -10.72
N LYS A 21 -0.65 1.42 -11.76
CA LYS A 21 -0.60 2.88 -11.71
C LYS A 21 -1.99 3.51 -11.77
N ILE A 22 -2.87 3.01 -12.63
CA ILE A 22 -4.27 3.46 -12.75
C ILE A 22 -4.98 3.34 -11.40
N GLY A 23 -4.85 2.20 -10.73
CA GLY A 23 -5.44 1.93 -9.41
C GLY A 23 -4.88 2.78 -8.26
N ILE A 24 -3.84 3.57 -8.48
CA ILE A 24 -3.34 4.57 -7.53
C ILE A 24 -3.73 5.98 -8.00
N TYR A 25 -3.51 6.27 -9.28
CA TYR A 25 -3.66 7.59 -9.88
C TYR A 25 -5.08 8.14 -9.77
N TYR A 26 -6.09 7.38 -10.23
CA TYR A 26 -7.46 7.86 -10.23
C TYR A 26 -8.01 8.06 -8.81
N PRO A 27 -7.76 7.16 -7.84
CA PRO A 27 -8.08 7.44 -6.44
C PRO A 27 -7.52 8.76 -5.92
N VAL A 28 -6.24 9.08 -6.19
CA VAL A 28 -5.66 10.38 -5.81
C VAL A 28 -6.41 11.54 -6.50
N LYS A 29 -6.65 11.41 -7.82
CA LYS A 29 -7.36 12.41 -8.63
C LYS A 29 -8.78 12.71 -8.13
N TYR A 30 -9.50 11.70 -7.66
CA TYR A 30 -10.86 11.87 -7.12
C TYR A 30 -10.87 12.32 -5.66
N LEU A 31 -10.00 11.76 -4.80
CA LEU A 31 -9.97 12.08 -3.38
C LEU A 31 -9.66 13.55 -3.12
N LYS A 32 -8.87 14.20 -3.98
CA LYS A 32 -8.59 15.64 -3.88
C LYS A 32 -9.83 16.54 -3.98
N ASN A 33 -10.97 16.03 -4.48
CA ASN A 33 -12.24 16.76 -4.48
C ASN A 33 -12.85 16.84 -3.08
N PHE A 34 -12.54 15.89 -2.20
CA PHE A 34 -13.09 15.78 -0.85
C PHE A 34 -12.08 16.10 0.24
N PHE A 35 -10.79 15.89 -0.04
CA PHE A 35 -9.69 16.06 0.89
C PHE A 35 -8.63 17.03 0.35
N GLU A 36 -7.89 17.66 1.26
CA GLU A 36 -6.54 18.14 0.96
C GLU A 36 -5.59 16.95 1.09
N VAL A 37 -5.00 16.53 -0.03
CA VAL A 37 -4.26 15.27 -0.13
C VAL A 37 -2.76 15.52 0.00
N TYR A 38 -2.13 14.80 0.91
CA TYR A 38 -0.69 14.66 1.07
C TYR A 38 -0.31 13.26 0.58
N PHE A 39 0.33 13.17 -0.56
CA PHE A 39 0.56 11.92 -1.26
C PHE A 39 2.03 11.52 -1.19
N ILE A 40 2.33 10.34 -0.64
CA ILE A 40 3.70 9.82 -0.52
C ILE A 40 3.85 8.54 -1.32
N THR A 41 4.92 8.46 -2.11
CA THR A 41 5.33 7.23 -2.79
C THR A 41 6.84 7.03 -2.71
N PRO A 42 7.34 5.79 -2.56
CA PRO A 42 8.75 5.50 -2.75
C PRO A 42 9.11 5.60 -4.25
N ILE A 43 10.31 6.10 -4.53
CA ILE A 43 10.91 6.19 -5.87
C ILE A 43 12.35 5.71 -5.83
N LYS A 44 12.86 5.13 -6.92
CA LYS A 44 14.26 4.66 -6.96
C LYS A 44 15.27 5.81 -6.98
N LYS A 45 14.95 6.86 -7.75
CA LYS A 45 15.72 8.09 -7.90
C LYS A 45 14.81 9.18 -8.45
N ILE A 46 15.19 10.44 -8.26
CA ILE A 46 14.56 11.56 -8.96
C ILE A 46 15.11 11.57 -10.38
N ASP A 47 14.22 11.49 -11.37
CA ASP A 47 14.50 11.58 -12.79
C ASP A 47 13.40 12.37 -13.50
N SER A 48 13.51 12.54 -14.82
CA SER A 48 12.56 13.31 -15.62
C SER A 48 11.12 12.76 -15.56
N SER A 49 10.92 11.49 -15.24
CA SER A 49 9.57 10.93 -15.03
C SER A 49 9.00 11.37 -13.68
N VAL A 50 9.83 11.41 -12.64
CA VAL A 50 9.42 11.91 -11.32
C VAL A 50 9.15 13.41 -11.36
N GLU A 51 9.98 14.18 -12.06
CA GLU A 51 9.78 15.63 -12.25
C GLU A 51 8.44 15.93 -12.94
N LYS A 52 8.11 15.17 -14.00
CA LYS A 52 6.79 15.27 -14.65
C LYS A 52 5.65 14.94 -13.69
N ALA A 53 5.82 13.93 -12.84
CA ALA A 53 4.81 13.58 -11.83
C ALA A 53 4.65 14.69 -10.77
N LEU A 54 5.74 15.31 -10.32
CA LEU A 54 5.71 16.46 -9.40
C LEU A 54 4.90 17.61 -9.97
N ASN A 55 5.21 18.05 -11.20
CA ASN A 55 4.47 19.12 -11.88
C ASN A 55 2.99 18.75 -12.04
N HIS A 56 2.72 17.52 -12.48
CA HIS A 56 1.36 17.05 -12.69
C HIS A 56 0.51 17.04 -11.40
N PHE A 57 1.04 16.50 -10.30
CA PHE A 57 0.31 16.49 -9.03
C PHE A 57 0.16 17.89 -8.43
N GLN A 58 1.14 18.76 -8.63
CA GLN A 58 1.04 20.17 -8.26
C GLN A 58 -0.10 20.86 -9.03
N GLU A 59 -0.18 20.68 -10.35
CA GLU A 59 -1.27 21.21 -11.19
C GLU A 59 -2.64 20.63 -10.79
N LEU A 60 -2.69 19.37 -10.35
CA LEU A 60 -3.92 18.77 -9.81
C LEU A 60 -4.34 19.34 -8.45
N GLY A 61 -3.46 20.05 -7.73
CA GLY A 61 -3.68 20.55 -6.37
C GLY A 61 -3.46 19.46 -5.30
N VAL A 62 -2.51 18.56 -5.53
CA VAL A 62 -2.11 17.48 -4.61
C VAL A 62 -0.70 17.76 -4.09
N ASN A 63 -0.53 17.70 -2.75
CA ASN A 63 0.78 17.84 -2.13
C ASN A 63 1.54 16.50 -2.27
N TYR A 64 2.34 16.35 -3.34
CA TYR A 64 3.04 15.10 -3.64
C TYR A 64 4.50 15.10 -3.14
N PHE A 65 4.87 14.03 -2.44
CA PHE A 65 6.17 13.82 -1.82
C PHE A 65 6.77 12.48 -2.26
N PRO A 66 7.51 12.43 -3.38
CA PRO A 66 8.30 11.26 -3.75
C PRO A 66 9.50 11.13 -2.80
N VAL A 67 9.73 9.93 -2.26
CA VAL A 67 10.85 9.67 -1.33
C VAL A 67 11.77 8.60 -1.92
N THR A 68 13.06 8.90 -2.01
CA THR A 68 14.05 7.94 -2.52
C THR A 68 14.13 6.71 -1.63
N LYS A 69 13.77 5.55 -2.19
CA LYS A 69 13.89 4.24 -1.58
C LYS A 69 14.10 3.19 -2.66
N ASP A 70 15.22 2.49 -2.57
CA ASP A 70 15.46 1.31 -3.39
C ASP A 70 14.57 0.15 -2.89
N THR A 71 13.67 -0.32 -3.77
CA THR A 71 12.71 -1.41 -3.53
C THR A 71 12.99 -2.62 -4.43
N ASP A 72 14.18 -2.71 -5.03
CA ASP A 72 14.59 -3.83 -5.87
C ASP A 72 14.70 -5.13 -5.05
N ASP A 73 14.36 -6.25 -5.68
CA ASP A 73 14.42 -7.56 -5.03
C ASP A 73 15.88 -8.03 -4.95
N LYS A 74 16.51 -7.86 -3.79
CA LYS A 74 17.88 -8.31 -3.53
C LYS A 74 17.88 -9.65 -2.80
N ILE A 75 18.61 -10.64 -3.35
CA ILE A 75 18.72 -11.99 -2.78
C ILE A 75 19.21 -11.95 -1.33
N LEU A 76 20.18 -11.08 -1.01
CA LEU A 76 20.69 -10.90 0.35
C LEU A 76 19.60 -10.41 1.32
N ASP A 77 18.68 -9.56 0.87
CA ASP A 77 17.60 -9.05 1.70
C ASP A 77 16.47 -10.09 1.86
N LEU A 78 16.27 -10.96 0.87
CA LEU A 78 15.42 -12.14 1.01
C LEU A 78 15.95 -13.11 2.07
N ILE A 79 17.27 -13.33 2.13
CA ILE A 79 17.90 -14.16 3.16
C ILE A 79 17.75 -13.51 4.54
N LYS A 80 17.98 -12.19 4.67
CA LYS A 80 17.74 -11.48 5.94
C LYS A 80 16.27 -11.52 6.38
N ASN A 81 15.32 -11.60 5.45
CA ASN A 81 13.91 -11.73 5.76
C ASN A 81 13.54 -13.07 6.42
N LEU A 82 14.42 -14.08 6.38
CA LEU A 82 14.18 -15.36 7.06
C LEU A 82 13.86 -15.18 8.55
N PHE A 83 14.49 -14.20 9.20
CA PHE A 83 14.34 -13.92 10.64
C PHE A 83 13.24 -12.90 10.99
N LYS A 84 12.54 -12.35 10.00
CA LYS A 84 11.47 -11.35 10.21
C LYS A 84 10.09 -12.00 10.11
N GLU A 85 9.12 -11.55 10.90
CA GLU A 85 7.72 -12.00 10.71
C GLU A 85 7.09 -11.40 9.45
N ILE A 86 7.51 -10.20 9.06
CA ILE A 86 6.96 -9.45 7.92
C ILE A 86 7.43 -10.09 6.60
N PRO A 87 6.54 -10.32 5.62
CA PRO A 87 6.93 -10.86 4.32
C PRO A 87 7.92 -9.94 3.59
N PHE A 88 8.81 -10.51 2.79
CA PHE A 88 9.90 -9.77 2.14
C PHE A 88 9.38 -8.60 1.27
N LYS A 89 8.35 -8.87 0.47
CA LYS A 89 7.73 -7.88 -0.41
C LYS A 89 7.11 -6.68 0.34
N TRP A 90 6.92 -6.74 1.65
CA TRP A 90 6.40 -5.64 2.47
C TRP A 90 7.54 -4.92 3.17
N ASP A 91 8.47 -5.70 3.75
CA ASP A 91 9.65 -5.19 4.45
C ASP A 91 10.51 -4.30 3.55
N LYS A 92 10.60 -4.60 2.25
CA LYS A 92 11.41 -3.80 1.30
C LYS A 92 10.91 -2.37 1.12
N TYR A 93 9.62 -2.09 1.32
CA TYR A 93 9.03 -0.76 1.20
C TYR A 93 9.21 0.09 2.46
N TYR A 94 9.51 -0.53 3.60
CA TYR A 94 9.68 0.20 4.85
C TYR A 94 11.02 0.96 4.88
N SER A 95 10.97 2.22 5.28
CA SER A 95 12.14 3.06 5.55
C SER A 95 11.83 4.04 6.69
N ASN A 96 12.85 4.33 7.49
CA ASN A 96 12.70 5.32 8.55
C ASN A 96 12.50 6.74 7.98
N ASP A 97 12.97 7.00 6.77
CA ASP A 97 12.83 8.31 6.11
C ASP A 97 11.37 8.59 5.76
N ILE A 98 10.67 7.62 5.15
CA ILE A 98 9.24 7.72 4.86
C ILE A 98 8.44 7.82 6.16
N MET A 99 8.79 7.02 7.18
CA MET A 99 8.12 7.06 8.47
C MET A 99 8.24 8.45 9.11
N ARG A 100 9.45 9.04 9.16
CA ARG A 100 9.66 10.38 9.71
C ARG A 100 8.88 11.45 8.95
N LEU A 101 8.85 11.39 7.62
CA LEU A 101 8.05 12.30 6.81
C LEU A 101 6.55 12.18 7.13
N CYS A 102 6.04 10.96 7.29
CA CYS A 102 4.64 10.75 7.69
C CYS A 102 4.34 11.39 9.05
N GLU A 103 5.20 11.18 10.04
CA GLU A 103 5.05 11.74 11.40
C GLU A 103 5.09 13.28 11.40
N GLU A 104 6.01 13.86 10.62
CA GLU A 104 6.11 15.30 10.44
C GLU A 104 4.82 15.86 9.84
N LEU A 105 4.34 15.31 8.72
CA LEU A 105 3.12 15.77 8.06
C LEU A 105 1.90 15.60 8.96
N ILE A 106 1.77 14.47 9.66
CA ILE A 106 0.63 14.24 10.58
C ILE A 106 0.59 15.31 11.67
N SER A 107 1.74 15.61 12.28
CA SER A 107 1.84 16.56 13.39
C SER A 107 1.69 18.00 12.92
N ARG A 108 2.39 18.38 11.85
CA ARG A 108 2.39 19.74 11.30
C ARG A 108 1.06 20.14 10.70
N GLU A 109 0.43 19.21 9.99
CA GLU A 109 -0.77 19.50 9.20
C GLU A 109 -2.07 19.12 9.93
N ASN A 110 -1.99 18.44 11.07
CA ASN A 110 -3.14 17.89 11.81
C ASN A 110 -3.95 16.86 11.00
N ILE A 111 -3.26 15.97 10.28
CA ILE A 111 -3.91 14.91 9.48
C ILE A 111 -4.59 13.91 10.42
N ARG A 112 -5.83 13.53 10.10
CA ARG A 112 -6.61 12.52 10.87
C ARG A 112 -6.95 11.26 10.08
N TYR A 113 -6.72 11.27 8.76
CA TYR A 113 -7.06 10.18 7.87
C TYR A 113 -5.83 9.70 7.12
N ILE A 114 -5.64 8.38 7.04
CA ILE A 114 -4.64 7.75 6.19
C ILE A 114 -5.35 6.80 5.23
N PHE A 115 -5.12 6.96 3.93
CA PHE A 115 -5.55 6.04 2.90
C PHE A 115 -4.34 5.31 2.32
N THR A 116 -4.30 4.00 2.51
CA THR A 116 -3.15 3.16 2.15
C THR A 116 -3.51 2.33 0.94
N SER A 117 -2.82 2.56 -0.16
CA SER A 117 -2.95 1.76 -1.38
C SER A 117 -1.97 0.61 -1.34
N SER A 118 -2.48 -0.63 -1.41
CA SER A 118 -1.74 -1.89 -1.26
C SER A 118 -1.21 -2.16 0.17
N PRO A 119 -1.21 -3.44 0.59
CA PRO A 119 -0.74 -3.84 1.91
C PRO A 119 0.78 -3.64 2.05
N HIS A 120 1.53 -3.45 0.96
CA HIS A 120 2.96 -3.10 1.00
C HIS A 120 3.26 -1.83 1.80
N MET A 121 2.33 -0.87 1.85
CA MET A 121 2.48 0.37 2.61
C MET A 121 1.79 0.33 3.99
N ALA A 122 1.08 -0.76 4.31
CA ALA A 122 0.22 -0.84 5.49
C ALA A 122 0.97 -0.74 6.83
N LEU A 123 2.23 -1.17 6.87
CA LEU A 123 3.04 -1.10 8.08
C LEU A 123 3.21 0.34 8.59
N TYR A 124 3.30 1.31 7.69
CA TYR A 124 3.37 2.72 8.06
C TYR A 124 2.10 3.14 8.80
N SER A 125 0.93 2.91 8.20
CA SER A 125 -0.36 3.29 8.77
C SER A 125 -0.63 2.63 10.12
N ILE A 126 -0.25 1.36 10.29
CA ILE A 126 -0.39 0.64 11.55
C ILE A 126 0.48 1.30 12.64
N LYS A 127 1.78 1.49 12.39
CA LYS A 127 2.69 2.14 13.35
C LYS A 127 2.28 3.56 13.68
N LEU A 128 1.81 4.31 12.69
CA LEU A 128 1.30 5.67 12.89
C LEU A 128 0.06 5.65 13.77
N LYS A 129 -0.88 4.72 13.57
CA LYS A 129 -2.07 4.61 14.42
C LYS A 129 -1.75 4.17 15.85
N GLU A 130 -0.77 3.30 16.05
CA GLU A 130 -0.28 2.93 17.38
C GLU A 130 0.26 4.16 18.13
N LYS A 131 0.99 5.03 17.43
CA LYS A 131 1.54 6.28 17.99
C LYS A 131 0.50 7.40 18.13
N TYR A 132 -0.47 7.44 17.23
CA TYR A 132 -1.51 8.46 17.13
C TYR A 132 -2.90 7.79 17.06
N PRO A 133 -3.48 7.37 18.21
CA PRO A 133 -4.72 6.58 18.25
C PRO A 133 -5.95 7.26 17.63
N GLN A 134 -5.90 8.58 17.43
CA GLN A 134 -6.95 9.36 16.78
C GLN A 134 -7.00 9.17 15.26
N LEU A 135 -5.97 8.56 14.65
CA LEU A 135 -5.92 8.35 13.21
C LEU A 135 -6.94 7.30 12.78
N ARG A 136 -7.68 7.63 11.72
CA ARG A 136 -8.48 6.68 10.96
C ARG A 136 -7.66 6.18 9.79
N ILE A 137 -7.44 4.88 9.72
CA ILE A 137 -6.62 4.26 8.69
C ILE A 137 -7.49 3.35 7.82
N PHE A 138 -7.30 3.48 6.52
CA PHE A 138 -8.02 2.75 5.49
C PHE A 138 -7.03 2.01 4.59
N LEU A 139 -7.33 0.76 4.28
CA LEU A 139 -6.55 -0.06 3.36
C LEU A 139 -7.33 -0.26 2.07
N ARG A 140 -6.68 -0.06 0.94
CA ARG A 140 -7.19 -0.40 -0.38
C ARG A 140 -6.40 -1.56 -0.95
N GLU A 141 -7.03 -2.71 -1.01
CA GLU A 141 -6.49 -3.93 -1.59
C GLU A 141 -6.67 -3.91 -3.10
N HIS A 142 -5.56 -3.89 -3.83
CA HIS A 142 -5.56 -3.99 -5.30
C HIS A 142 -5.74 -5.45 -5.71
N ASN A 143 -5.09 -6.34 -4.97
CA ASN A 143 -5.24 -7.77 -5.04
C ASN A 143 -5.02 -8.33 -3.64
N ILE A 144 -5.58 -9.49 -3.35
CA ILE A 144 -5.13 -10.29 -2.20
C ILE A 144 -3.76 -10.86 -2.56
N GLU A 145 -2.70 -10.33 -1.95
CA GLU A 145 -1.34 -10.59 -2.38
C GLU A 145 -0.91 -12.04 -2.12
N PHE A 146 -1.41 -12.70 -1.07
CA PHE A 146 -1.09 -14.11 -0.86
C PHE A 146 -1.64 -14.99 -1.99
N SER A 147 -2.71 -14.59 -2.68
CA SER A 147 -3.24 -15.33 -3.84
C SER A 147 -2.29 -15.27 -5.03
N LEU A 148 -1.55 -14.17 -5.21
CA LEU A 148 -0.50 -14.08 -6.22
C LEU A 148 0.68 -15.01 -5.90
N VAL A 149 1.05 -15.10 -4.62
CA VAL A 149 2.11 -16.03 -4.17
C VAL A 149 1.66 -17.48 -4.33
N GLU A 150 0.39 -17.80 -4.06
CA GLU A 150 -0.19 -19.12 -4.27
C GLU A 150 -0.14 -19.53 -5.75
N GLN A 151 -0.50 -18.63 -6.67
CA GLN A 151 -0.36 -18.87 -8.10
C GLN A 151 1.10 -19.15 -8.50
N PHE A 152 2.05 -18.33 -8.03
CA PHE A 152 3.47 -18.56 -8.28
C PHE A 152 3.94 -19.96 -7.83
N VAL A 153 3.57 -20.37 -6.61
CA VAL A 153 3.91 -21.70 -6.07
C VAL A 153 3.31 -22.84 -6.90
N LYS A 154 2.10 -22.65 -7.45
CA LYS A 154 1.42 -23.64 -8.27
C LYS A 154 2.10 -23.85 -9.63
N PHE A 155 2.56 -22.77 -10.25
CA PHE A 155 3.12 -22.81 -11.62
C PHE A 155 4.64 -22.97 -11.67
N THR A 156 5.36 -22.73 -10.57
CA THR A 156 6.81 -22.88 -10.56
C THR A 156 7.24 -24.35 -10.64
N SER A 157 8.11 -24.66 -11.59
CA SER A 157 8.71 -25.99 -11.77
C SER A 157 9.96 -26.20 -10.93
N ASN A 158 10.61 -25.12 -10.46
CA ASN A 158 11.84 -25.19 -9.69
C ASN A 158 11.55 -25.52 -8.21
N PRO A 159 12.05 -26.64 -7.66
CA PRO A 159 11.74 -27.07 -6.30
C PRO A 159 12.24 -26.12 -5.21
N ILE A 160 13.37 -25.44 -5.44
CA ILE A 160 13.92 -24.45 -4.50
C ILE A 160 13.00 -23.23 -4.43
N TYR A 161 12.60 -22.70 -5.58
CA TYR A 161 11.66 -21.58 -5.64
C TYR A 161 10.27 -21.96 -5.12
N LYS A 162 9.85 -23.21 -5.30
CA LYS A 162 8.62 -23.73 -4.70
C LYS A 162 8.66 -23.71 -3.18
N LEU A 163 9.76 -24.17 -2.58
CA LEU A 163 9.93 -24.17 -1.12
C LEU A 163 9.93 -22.74 -0.55
N ILE A 164 10.69 -21.83 -1.18
CA ILE A 164 10.73 -20.42 -0.81
C ILE A 164 9.33 -19.79 -0.95
N GLY A 165 8.63 -20.09 -2.04
CA GLY A 165 7.30 -19.60 -2.32
C GLY A 165 6.27 -20.10 -1.29
N LEU A 166 6.30 -21.37 -0.90
CA LEU A 166 5.42 -21.93 0.15
C LEU A 166 5.65 -21.25 1.51
N TRP A 167 6.91 -20.98 1.84
CA TRP A 167 7.27 -20.25 3.06
C TRP A 167 6.75 -18.81 3.03
N GLN A 168 6.96 -18.08 1.92
CA GLN A 168 6.42 -16.73 1.73
C GLN A 168 4.88 -16.73 1.71
N LEU A 169 4.23 -17.74 1.12
CA LEU A 169 2.77 -17.86 1.10
C LEU A 169 2.19 -17.88 2.52
N LYS A 170 2.75 -18.72 3.40
CA LYS A 170 2.32 -18.80 4.80
C LYS A 170 2.49 -17.46 5.53
N LYS A 171 3.62 -16.79 5.30
CA LYS A 171 3.90 -15.47 5.89
C LYS A 171 2.94 -14.40 5.39
N SER A 172 2.81 -14.25 4.07
CA SER A 172 1.94 -13.25 3.45
C SER A 172 0.50 -13.44 3.87
N LYS A 173 -0.01 -14.68 3.86
CA LYS A 173 -1.38 -14.96 4.29
C LYS A 173 -1.64 -14.56 5.75
N ARG A 174 -0.74 -14.92 6.67
CA ARG A 174 -0.86 -14.52 8.08
C ARG A 174 -0.82 -12.99 8.24
N MET A 175 0.11 -12.34 7.55
CA MET A 175 0.31 -10.89 7.69
C MET A 175 -0.84 -10.07 7.10
N GLU A 176 -1.30 -10.43 5.91
CA GLU A 176 -2.39 -9.74 5.23
C GLU A 176 -3.70 -9.84 6.03
N ILE A 177 -4.01 -11.03 6.57
CA ILE A 177 -5.15 -11.21 7.49
C ILE A 177 -4.99 -10.35 8.76
N LYS A 178 -3.79 -10.27 9.33
CA LYS A 178 -3.53 -9.41 10.51
C LYS A 178 -3.70 -7.93 10.18
N TYR A 179 -3.35 -7.51 8.96
CA TYR A 179 -3.58 -6.12 8.54
C TYR A 179 -5.06 -5.81 8.44
N TRP A 180 -5.90 -6.72 7.93
CA TRP A 180 -7.35 -6.51 7.93
C TRP A 180 -7.91 -6.28 9.33
N GLU A 181 -7.36 -6.91 10.36
CA GLU A 181 -7.76 -6.64 11.75
C GLU A 181 -7.38 -5.24 12.22
N SER A 182 -6.23 -4.73 11.79
CA SER A 182 -5.63 -3.49 12.29
C SER A 182 -6.26 -2.22 11.67
N PHE A 183 -6.81 -2.34 10.46
CA PHE A 183 -7.42 -1.22 9.76
C PHE A 183 -8.86 -0.94 10.20
N ASP A 184 -9.30 0.31 10.06
CA ASP A 184 -10.70 0.69 10.36
C ASP A 184 -11.63 0.13 9.28
N LYS A 185 -11.25 0.30 8.01
CA LYS A 185 -11.95 -0.24 6.82
C LYS A 185 -10.97 -0.74 5.77
N ILE A 186 -11.40 -1.76 5.02
CA ILE A 186 -10.67 -2.33 3.90
C ILE A 186 -11.55 -2.24 2.66
N PHE A 187 -10.99 -1.72 1.58
CA PHE A 187 -11.64 -1.53 0.30
C PHE A 187 -11.02 -2.48 -0.73
N PHE A 188 -11.83 -3.35 -1.31
CA PHE A 188 -11.43 -4.27 -2.37
C PHE A 188 -11.87 -3.72 -3.73
N ILE A 189 -11.01 -3.85 -4.74
CA ILE A 189 -11.34 -3.39 -6.10
C ILE A 189 -12.14 -4.42 -6.91
N SER A 190 -12.29 -5.65 -6.41
CA SER A 190 -12.98 -6.74 -7.09
C SER A 190 -13.95 -7.47 -6.16
N ASP A 191 -15.08 -7.91 -6.71
CA ASP A 191 -16.03 -8.79 -6.01
C ASP A 191 -15.39 -10.12 -5.60
N TYR A 192 -14.45 -10.60 -6.40
CA TYR A 192 -13.74 -11.85 -6.14
C TYR A 192 -12.92 -11.77 -4.86
N ASP A 193 -12.08 -10.75 -4.72
CA ASP A 193 -11.25 -10.54 -3.55
C ASP A 193 -12.12 -10.24 -2.31
N TYR A 194 -13.15 -9.41 -2.46
CA TYR A 194 -14.12 -9.14 -1.39
C TYR A 194 -14.76 -10.43 -0.85
N LYS A 195 -15.26 -11.30 -1.73
CA LYS A 195 -15.87 -12.59 -1.35
C LYS A 195 -14.84 -13.52 -0.70
N MET A 196 -13.61 -13.53 -1.20
CA MET A 196 -12.53 -14.32 -0.60
C MET A 196 -12.20 -13.85 0.82
N ALA A 197 -12.03 -12.54 1.01
CA ALA A 197 -11.77 -11.96 2.31
C ALA A 197 -12.90 -12.26 3.31
N LYS A 198 -14.16 -12.09 2.89
CA LYS A 198 -15.34 -12.44 3.71
C LYS A 198 -15.37 -13.93 4.08
N LYS A 199 -15.00 -14.83 3.16
CA LYS A 199 -14.91 -16.27 3.46
C LYS A 199 -13.81 -16.59 4.47
N LEU A 200 -12.67 -15.90 4.39
CA LEU A 200 -11.53 -16.12 5.27
C LEU A 200 -11.73 -15.52 6.67
N ARG A 201 -12.38 -14.37 6.75
CA ARG A 201 -12.60 -13.58 7.97
C ARG A 201 -14.02 -13.03 8.03
N PRO A 202 -15.04 -13.89 8.19
CA PRO A 202 -16.42 -13.45 8.29
C PRO A 202 -16.66 -12.53 9.50
N ASP A 203 -15.86 -12.67 10.56
CA ASP A 203 -15.87 -11.81 11.74
C ASP A 203 -15.46 -10.36 11.46
N LEU A 204 -14.78 -10.09 10.33
CA LEU A 204 -14.35 -8.75 9.92
C LEU A 204 -15.23 -8.15 8.82
N GLU A 205 -16.35 -8.79 8.46
CA GLU A 205 -17.19 -8.37 7.34
C GLU A 205 -17.63 -6.90 7.42
N ASN A 206 -17.91 -6.40 8.62
CA ASN A 206 -18.30 -5.00 8.84
C ASN A 206 -17.21 -3.98 8.48
N LYS A 207 -15.96 -4.42 8.29
CA LYS A 207 -14.84 -3.59 7.82
C LYS A 207 -14.64 -3.65 6.31
N PHE A 208 -15.20 -4.66 5.63
CA PHE A 208 -14.95 -4.93 4.23
C PHE A 208 -15.94 -4.19 3.33
N HIS A 209 -15.41 -3.51 2.33
CA HIS A 209 -16.17 -2.75 1.35
C HIS A 209 -15.64 -2.99 -0.06
N ILE A 210 -16.50 -2.84 -1.05
CA ILE A 210 -16.09 -2.82 -2.46
C ILE A 210 -15.92 -1.36 -2.88
N LEU A 211 -14.80 -1.06 -3.55
CA LEU A 211 -14.52 0.23 -4.16
C LEU A 211 -13.77 -0.01 -5.47
N TYR A 212 -14.54 -0.20 -6.54
CA TYR A 212 -14.04 -0.44 -7.88
C TYR A 212 -13.08 0.66 -8.35
N ASP A 213 -12.16 0.31 -9.25
CA ASP A 213 -11.39 1.31 -9.97
C ASP A 213 -12.31 2.13 -10.87
N GLY A 214 -12.20 3.45 -10.76
CA GLY A 214 -12.73 4.37 -11.77
C GLY A 214 -11.69 4.59 -12.85
N PHE A 215 -12.15 4.71 -14.10
CA PHE A 215 -11.35 5.21 -15.22
C PHE A 215 -12.08 6.38 -15.86
N GLU A 216 -11.31 7.31 -16.43
CA GLU A 216 -11.80 8.37 -17.33
C GLU A 216 -11.19 8.19 -18.70
#